data_AF-A0A1G3XTR3-F1
#
_entry.id   AF-A0A1G3XTR3-F1
#
_cell.length_a   1.000
_cell.length_b   1.000
_cell.length_c   1.000
_cell.angle_alpha   90.00
_cell.angle_beta   90.00
_cell.angle_gamma   90.00
#
_symmetry.space_group_name_H-M   'P 1'
#
loop_
_entity.id
_entity.type
_entity.pdbx_description
1 polymer ?
#
loop_
_entity_poly.entity_id
_entity_poly.type
_entity_poly.pdbx_seq_one_letter_code
_entity_poly.pdbx_strand_id
1 'polypeptide(L)'
;MSEEKNEKFEKDTAGTLNGPDGKSSKTPSKGSANKRIFGIFFTAILLLSGTLFSTQPVQSLLHVNDASNERTIDLEGFAWDITKNPVITVLIIPNPDLPGWRNDYVEDVKQAFKDWTICTAIFTAEHGYTYLNKIRFDIHVAEANDTANGNYNITVKWVARIDSRGAAGGTVVLSNPNGEITKVSITIPITVDKNGQIITLADDDVRNIMADEIGHSLGLGHSNYPEDADYGFYDIPSKVICHSSLDLIGLATVYEYLGQGWFQPPAKSTVSLQGTGITYHYMRNGM
;
A
#
# COMPACT_ATOMS: atom_id res chain seq x y z
N MET A 1 -13.31 -40.83 -44.78
CA MET A 1 -14.70 -40.82 -44.26
C MET A 1 -14.71 -39.76 -43.16
N SER A 2 -15.05 -38.51 -43.46
CA SER A 2 -16.37 -37.95 -43.83
C SER A 2 -17.17 -37.56 -42.57
N GLU A 3 -17.70 -36.35 -42.37
CA GLU A 3 -17.73 -35.04 -43.09
C GLU A 3 -17.50 -33.92 -42.01
N GLU A 4 -17.00 -32.70 -42.22
CA GLU A 4 -17.17 -31.59 -43.19
C GLU A 4 -18.43 -30.70 -43.01
N LYS A 5 -18.23 -29.36 -43.14
CA LYS A 5 -19.18 -28.22 -43.33
C LYS A 5 -19.64 -27.44 -42.07
N ASN A 6 -19.26 -26.16 -41.90
CA ASN A 6 -19.73 -24.86 -42.48
C ASN A 6 -20.89 -24.26 -41.66
N GLU A 7 -21.20 -22.95 -41.56
CA GLU A 7 -20.86 -21.65 -42.22
C GLU A 7 -20.94 -20.54 -41.11
N LYS A 8 -20.19 -19.42 -41.06
CA LYS A 8 -20.11 -18.18 -41.89
C LYS A 8 -21.41 -17.35 -42.07
N PHE A 9 -21.47 -16.17 -41.43
CA PHE A 9 -22.22 -14.95 -41.81
C PHE A 9 -21.43 -13.74 -41.22
N GLU A 10 -20.84 -12.80 -41.98
CA GLU A 10 -21.43 -11.60 -42.63
C GLU A 10 -22.30 -10.75 -41.68
N LYS A 11 -21.89 -9.57 -41.18
CA LYS A 11 -21.33 -8.32 -41.76
C LYS A 11 -22.41 -7.44 -42.43
N ASP A 12 -22.78 -6.35 -41.74
CA ASP A 12 -23.45 -5.12 -42.21
C ASP A 12 -23.65 -4.19 -40.98
N THR A 13 -23.79 -2.86 -41.03
CA THR A 13 -23.75 -1.87 -42.14
C THR A 13 -23.19 -0.54 -41.62
N ALA A 14 -22.72 0.35 -42.51
CA ALA A 14 -22.35 1.73 -42.16
C ALA A 14 -23.57 2.67 -42.17
N GLY A 15 -23.57 3.68 -41.28
CA GLY A 15 -24.55 4.76 -41.26
C GLY A 15 -23.86 6.13 -41.23
N THR A 16 -23.97 6.89 -42.31
CA THR A 16 -23.39 8.25 -42.46
C THR A 16 -24.49 9.19 -42.91
N LEU A 17 -24.74 10.32 -42.22
CA LEU A 17 -25.44 11.47 -42.81
C LEU A 17 -24.99 12.82 -42.21
N ASN A 18 -24.90 13.80 -43.10
CA ASN A 18 -24.62 15.24 -42.88
C ASN A 18 -25.75 15.91 -42.06
N GLY A 19 -25.67 17.11 -41.48
CA GLY A 19 -24.89 18.34 -41.73
C GLY A 19 -25.57 19.51 -40.96
N PRO A 20 -25.59 20.77 -41.44
CA PRO A 20 -24.52 21.75 -41.20
C PRO A 20 -24.96 23.07 -40.50
N ASP A 21 -23.97 23.94 -40.24
CA ASP A 21 -24.02 25.42 -40.14
C ASP A 21 -24.85 26.16 -39.05
N GLY A 22 -24.21 27.18 -38.43
CA GLY A 22 -24.85 28.06 -37.43
C GLY A 22 -23.99 29.23 -36.92
N LYS A 23 -23.46 30.09 -37.79
CA LYS A 23 -22.74 31.33 -37.39
C LYS A 23 -23.70 32.46 -36.97
N SER A 24 -23.45 33.13 -35.83
CA SER A 24 -23.78 34.57 -35.54
C SER A 24 -23.57 34.89 -34.03
N SER A 25 -23.22 36.09 -33.55
CA SER A 25 -22.35 37.18 -34.06
C SER A 25 -22.05 38.22 -32.94
N LYS A 26 -20.93 38.96 -33.08
CA LYS A 26 -20.68 40.37 -32.65
C LYS A 26 -20.88 40.82 -31.17
N THR A 27 -19.72 41.11 -30.55
CA THR A 27 -19.40 42.25 -29.64
C THR A 27 -19.99 43.62 -30.09
N PRO A 28 -20.19 44.66 -29.23
CA PRO A 28 -19.14 45.32 -28.39
C PRO A 28 -19.71 45.99 -27.07
N SER A 29 -19.13 46.99 -26.34
CA SER A 29 -17.90 47.81 -26.45
C SER A 29 -17.46 48.50 -25.11
N LYS A 30 -16.14 48.66 -24.89
CA LYS A 30 -15.40 49.78 -24.26
C LYS A 30 -15.59 50.22 -22.77
N GLY A 31 -14.45 50.59 -22.17
CA GLY A 31 -14.29 51.61 -21.11
C GLY A 31 -13.70 51.06 -19.79
N SER A 32 -12.80 51.73 -19.06
CA SER A 32 -11.96 52.91 -19.31
C SER A 32 -10.78 52.88 -18.32
N ALA A 33 -9.65 53.54 -18.63
CA ALA A 33 -8.48 53.61 -17.75
C ALA A 33 -8.54 54.76 -16.73
N ASN A 34 -7.82 54.63 -15.60
CA ASN A 34 -7.10 55.69 -14.85
C ASN A 34 -6.31 55.00 -13.71
N LYS A 35 -4.97 55.03 -13.64
CA LYS A 35 -3.98 56.11 -13.40
C LYS A 35 -3.72 56.44 -11.91
N ARG A 36 -2.41 56.34 -11.58
CA ARG A 36 -1.70 56.45 -10.29
C ARG A 36 -1.79 57.84 -9.61
N ILE A 37 -1.54 57.88 -8.29
CA ILE A 37 -0.77 58.87 -7.48
C ILE A 37 -0.49 58.14 -6.13
N PHE A 38 0.75 57.81 -5.73
CA PHE A 38 1.85 58.60 -5.12
C PHE A 38 1.53 59.27 -3.76
N GLY A 39 2.25 58.86 -2.71
CA GLY A 39 2.18 59.46 -1.37
C GLY A 39 3.29 58.93 -0.46
N ILE A 40 4.35 59.71 -0.29
CA ILE A 40 5.44 59.49 0.68
C ILE A 40 5.39 60.65 1.67
N PHE A 41 5.42 60.39 2.97
CA PHE A 41 5.89 61.35 3.97
C PHE A 41 6.62 60.66 5.13
N PHE A 42 7.75 61.26 5.52
CA PHE A 42 8.58 60.91 6.67
C PHE A 42 7.97 61.41 7.98
N THR A 43 8.17 60.71 9.10
CA THR A 43 9.10 61.13 10.17
C THR A 43 9.28 60.06 11.26
N ALA A 44 10.39 60.11 11.99
CA ALA A 44 10.83 59.11 12.97
C ALA A 44 10.60 59.57 14.42
N ILE A 45 10.74 58.64 15.38
CA ILE A 45 11.26 58.88 16.74
C ILE A 45 11.78 57.55 17.32
N LEU A 46 12.97 57.58 17.93
CA LEU A 46 13.52 56.47 18.73
C LEU A 46 12.81 56.39 20.09
N LEU A 47 12.65 55.19 20.64
CA LEU A 47 12.89 54.96 22.07
C LEU A 47 13.50 53.58 22.31
N LEU A 48 14.58 53.55 23.10
CA LEU A 48 15.21 52.35 23.64
C LEU A 48 14.38 51.81 24.81
N SER A 49 14.09 50.51 24.81
CA SER A 49 13.96 49.74 26.05
C SER A 49 14.49 48.34 25.84
N GLY A 50 15.59 48.02 26.52
CA GLY A 50 16.17 46.69 26.50
C GLY A 50 15.40 45.76 27.42
N THR A 51 14.79 44.71 26.88
CA THR A 51 14.40 43.53 27.64
C THR A 51 15.26 42.34 27.19
N LEU A 52 15.84 41.66 28.17
CA LEU A 52 16.67 40.48 27.97
C LEU A 52 15.77 39.32 27.49
N PHE A 53 15.73 39.07 26.19
CA PHE A 53 15.17 37.84 25.66
C PHE A 53 16.08 36.68 26.03
N SER A 54 15.79 36.06 27.17
CA SER A 54 16.24 34.70 27.49
C SER A 54 15.74 33.78 26.38
N THR A 55 16.63 33.35 25.50
CA THR A 55 16.35 32.28 24.54
C THR A 55 16.29 30.96 25.31
N GLN A 56 15.14 30.70 25.94
CA GLN A 56 14.76 29.35 26.31
C GLN A 56 14.80 28.50 25.04
N PRO A 57 15.37 27.28 25.07
CA PRO A 57 15.28 26.38 23.93
C PRO A 57 13.79 26.14 23.64
N VAL A 58 13.40 26.27 22.37
CA VAL A 58 12.05 25.92 21.93
C VAL A 58 11.91 24.41 22.08
N GLN A 59 11.39 23.98 23.24
CA GLN A 59 10.87 22.62 23.38
C GLN A 59 9.72 22.49 22.40
N SER A 60 9.91 21.64 21.41
CA SER A 60 8.90 21.26 20.44
C SER A 60 7.75 20.52 21.13
N LEU A 61 6.70 21.26 21.49
CA LEU A 61 5.35 20.70 21.42
C LEU A 61 5.08 20.41 19.93
N LEU A 62 4.58 19.24 19.53
CA LEU A 62 3.65 18.39 20.26
C LEU A 62 4.20 16.97 20.47
N HIS A 63 4.48 16.61 21.72
CA HIS A 63 4.21 15.24 22.16
C HIS A 63 2.70 15.16 22.39
N VAL A 64 1.95 14.63 21.43
CA VAL A 64 0.56 14.26 21.68
C VAL A 64 0.61 13.06 22.61
N ASN A 65 0.30 13.28 23.90
CA ASN A 65 0.06 12.20 24.83
C ASN A 65 -1.24 11.49 24.41
N ASP A 66 -1.11 10.52 23.51
CA ASP A 66 -2.13 9.54 23.14
C ASP A 66 -2.29 8.52 24.28
N ALA A 67 -2.60 9.05 25.47
CA ALA A 67 -2.71 8.31 26.71
C ALA A 67 -4.14 7.77 26.89
N SER A 68 -4.56 6.88 25.98
CA SER A 68 -5.71 5.98 26.24
C SER A 68 -5.81 4.76 25.32
N ASN A 69 -5.31 4.80 24.08
CA ASN A 69 -5.40 3.67 23.17
C ASN A 69 -4.02 3.04 22.94
N GLU A 70 -3.82 1.84 23.46
CA GLU A 70 -2.65 1.02 23.19
C GLU A 70 -2.66 0.60 21.70
N ARG A 71 -1.67 1.07 20.92
CA ARG A 71 -1.52 0.65 19.52
C ARG A 71 -0.99 -0.78 19.47
N THR A 72 -1.80 -1.68 18.90
CA THR A 72 -1.51 -3.11 18.82
C THR A 72 -1.69 -3.66 17.42
N ILE A 73 -0.91 -4.68 17.08
CA ILE A 73 -1.06 -5.49 15.87
C ILE A 73 -1.15 -6.97 16.27
N ASP A 74 -2.13 -7.68 15.74
CA ASP A 74 -2.28 -9.12 15.92
C ASP A 74 -1.24 -9.89 15.10
N LEU A 75 -0.96 -11.13 15.49
CA LEU A 75 -0.05 -12.05 14.82
C LEU A 75 -0.79 -13.35 14.52
N GLU A 76 -0.63 -13.86 13.30
CA GLU A 76 -1.37 -15.02 12.79
C GLU A 76 -0.92 -16.39 13.37
N GLY A 77 0.12 -16.39 14.22
CA GLY A 77 0.66 -17.62 14.81
C GLY A 77 1.51 -18.47 13.85
N PHE A 78 1.84 -17.97 12.65
CA PHE A 78 2.69 -18.65 11.67
C PHE A 78 3.80 -17.74 11.12
N ALA A 79 4.86 -18.34 10.57
CA ALA A 79 5.98 -17.63 9.95
C ALA A 79 6.65 -18.48 8.85
N TRP A 80 7.30 -17.84 7.87
CA TRP A 80 8.20 -18.56 6.95
C TRP A 80 9.44 -19.06 7.71
N ASP A 81 9.96 -20.25 7.40
CA ASP A 81 11.27 -20.69 7.89
C ASP A 81 12.42 -20.14 7.03
N ILE A 82 12.83 -18.93 7.36
CA ILE A 82 13.91 -18.17 6.72
C ILE A 82 15.30 -18.76 7.06
N THR A 83 15.42 -19.70 8.03
CA THR A 83 16.69 -20.42 8.27
C THR A 83 16.95 -21.49 7.21
N LYS A 84 15.90 -22.11 6.67
CA LYS A 84 16.00 -23.08 5.56
C LYS A 84 16.14 -22.38 4.21
N ASN A 85 15.32 -21.35 3.96
CA ASN A 85 15.33 -20.60 2.71
C ASN A 85 15.21 -19.09 2.95
N PRO A 86 16.31 -18.31 2.79
CA PRO A 86 16.32 -16.87 3.04
C PRO A 86 15.82 -16.03 1.85
N VAL A 87 14.99 -16.60 0.98
CA VAL A 87 14.36 -15.94 -0.18
C VAL A 87 12.94 -16.48 -0.36
N ILE A 88 11.95 -15.62 -0.17
CA ILE A 88 10.53 -15.90 -0.45
C ILE A 88 10.29 -15.62 -1.93
N THR A 89 10.02 -16.66 -2.70
CA THR A 89 9.76 -16.54 -4.14
C THR A 89 8.29 -16.16 -4.42
N VAL A 90 8.06 -15.18 -5.26
CA VAL A 90 6.74 -14.61 -5.57
C VAL A 90 6.44 -14.78 -7.06
N LEU A 91 5.24 -15.25 -7.40
CA LEU A 91 4.71 -15.22 -8.77
C LEU A 91 3.49 -14.31 -8.85
N ILE A 92 3.61 -13.23 -9.61
CA ILE A 92 2.49 -12.39 -10.04
C ILE A 92 1.92 -13.00 -11.31
N ILE A 93 0.63 -13.28 -11.34
CA ILE A 93 -0.07 -13.85 -12.50
C ILE A 93 -0.93 -12.73 -13.11
N PRO A 94 -0.53 -12.08 -14.22
CA PRO A 94 -1.37 -11.09 -14.91
C PRO A 94 -2.67 -11.72 -15.39
N ASN A 95 -3.74 -10.92 -15.54
CA ASN A 95 -5.01 -11.42 -16.06
C ASN A 95 -5.65 -10.43 -17.04
N PRO A 96 -5.15 -10.36 -18.30
CA PRO A 96 -5.63 -9.42 -19.31
C PRO A 96 -7.08 -9.66 -19.77
N ASP A 97 -7.65 -10.83 -19.47
CA ASP A 97 -9.03 -11.18 -19.81
C ASP A 97 -10.06 -10.65 -18.79
N LEU A 98 -9.62 -10.14 -17.63
CA LEU A 98 -10.53 -9.52 -16.65
C LEU A 98 -10.99 -8.12 -17.10
N PRO A 99 -12.31 -7.84 -17.13
CA PRO A 99 -12.81 -6.50 -17.38
C PRO A 99 -12.28 -5.48 -16.35
N GLY A 100 -11.69 -4.39 -16.85
CA GLY A 100 -11.06 -3.36 -16.01
C GLY A 100 -9.60 -3.66 -15.63
N TRP A 101 -9.01 -4.76 -16.11
CA TRP A 101 -7.59 -5.03 -15.98
C TRP A 101 -6.73 -3.88 -16.52
N ARG A 102 -5.63 -3.60 -15.84
CA ARG A 102 -4.58 -2.67 -16.28
C ARG A 102 -3.21 -3.30 -16.05
N ASN A 103 -2.28 -3.12 -16.99
CA ASN A 103 -0.96 -3.75 -16.94
C ASN A 103 -0.02 -3.13 -15.88
N ASP A 104 -0.26 -1.89 -15.49
CA ASP A 104 0.49 -1.14 -14.47
C ASP A 104 0.30 -1.73 -13.05
N TYR A 105 -0.84 -2.37 -12.77
CA TYR A 105 -1.06 -3.14 -11.53
C TYR A 105 0.04 -4.17 -11.22
N VAL A 106 0.74 -4.70 -12.23
CA VAL A 106 1.88 -5.60 -12.03
C VAL A 106 3.08 -4.87 -11.41
N GLU A 107 3.30 -3.60 -11.76
CA GLU A 107 4.33 -2.76 -11.14
C GLU A 107 3.92 -2.26 -9.76
N ASP A 108 2.63 -2.04 -9.51
CA ASP A 108 2.09 -1.71 -8.18
C ASP A 108 2.35 -2.84 -7.17
N VAL A 109 2.03 -4.09 -7.54
CA VAL A 109 2.33 -5.28 -6.73
C VAL A 109 3.84 -5.39 -6.49
N LYS A 110 4.68 -5.23 -7.52
CA LYS A 110 6.15 -5.21 -7.36
C LYS A 110 6.61 -4.10 -6.43
N GLN A 111 5.94 -2.95 -6.44
CA GLN A 111 6.30 -1.81 -5.61
C GLN A 111 5.94 -2.04 -4.14
N ALA A 112 4.80 -2.65 -3.83
CA ALA A 112 4.44 -3.02 -2.46
C ALA A 112 5.48 -3.95 -1.79
N PHE A 113 5.95 -4.99 -2.49
CA PHE A 113 7.06 -5.85 -2.00
C PHE A 113 8.39 -5.09 -1.80
N LYS A 114 8.70 -4.12 -2.67
CA LYS A 114 9.87 -3.23 -2.49
C LYS A 114 9.69 -2.32 -1.28
N ASP A 115 8.48 -1.79 -1.06
CA ASP A 115 8.18 -0.89 0.05
C ASP A 115 8.31 -1.63 1.40
N TRP A 116 7.83 -2.87 1.52
CA TRP A 116 8.14 -3.75 2.68
C TRP A 116 9.64 -3.90 2.92
N THR A 117 10.42 -4.15 1.86
CA THR A 117 11.88 -4.28 1.94
C THR A 117 12.56 -2.98 2.40
N ILE A 118 12.13 -1.84 1.88
CA ILE A 118 12.68 -0.51 2.22
C ILE A 118 12.31 -0.13 3.65
N CYS A 119 11.04 -0.28 4.06
CA CYS A 119 10.58 0.04 5.40
C CYS A 119 11.28 -0.84 6.47
N THR A 120 11.51 -2.12 6.16
CA THR A 120 12.32 -3.02 7.01
C THR A 120 13.76 -2.51 7.15
N ALA A 121 14.40 -2.10 6.06
CA ALA A 121 15.76 -1.58 6.09
C ALA A 121 15.88 -0.29 6.94
N ILE A 122 14.89 0.60 6.88
CA ILE A 122 14.80 1.81 7.71
C ILE A 122 14.64 1.42 9.19
N PHE A 123 13.61 0.64 9.52
CA PHE A 123 13.33 0.18 10.89
C PHE A 123 14.53 -0.51 11.55
N THR A 124 15.22 -1.38 10.82
CA THR A 124 16.39 -2.10 11.36
C THR A 124 17.61 -1.20 11.56
N ALA A 125 17.76 -0.13 10.78
CA ALA A 125 18.79 0.88 10.99
C ALA A 125 18.52 1.76 12.21
N GLU A 126 17.25 2.06 12.49
CA GLU A 126 16.84 2.90 13.62
C GLU A 126 16.76 2.14 14.96
N HIS A 127 16.34 0.87 14.93
CA HIS A 127 16.02 0.10 16.15
C HIS A 127 16.84 -1.19 16.33
N GLY A 128 17.73 -1.53 15.40
CA GLY A 128 18.73 -2.60 15.58
C GLY A 128 18.25 -4.04 15.31
N TYR A 129 17.01 -4.24 14.84
CA TYR A 129 16.42 -5.55 14.49
C TYR A 129 17.00 -6.20 13.22
N THR A 130 18.31 -6.08 13.01
CA THR A 130 19.06 -6.43 11.79
C THR A 130 18.85 -7.85 11.24
N TYR A 131 18.31 -8.78 12.04
CA TYR A 131 17.93 -10.11 11.55
C TYR A 131 16.78 -10.07 10.52
N LEU A 132 15.92 -9.05 10.52
CA LEU A 132 14.85 -8.90 9.53
C LEU A 132 15.39 -8.69 8.11
N ASN A 133 16.61 -8.16 7.95
CA ASN A 133 17.26 -8.01 6.64
C ASN A 133 17.64 -9.36 5.98
N LYS A 134 17.38 -10.50 6.65
CA LYS A 134 17.43 -11.85 6.06
C LYS A 134 16.20 -12.14 5.19
N ILE A 135 15.06 -11.49 5.45
CA ILE A 135 13.82 -11.62 4.68
C ILE A 135 14.03 -10.92 3.33
N ARG A 136 13.83 -11.64 2.24
CA ARG A 136 14.03 -11.14 0.87
C ARG A 136 12.99 -11.75 -0.05
N PHE A 137 12.54 -10.96 -1.01
CA PHE A 137 11.61 -11.41 -2.05
C PHE A 137 12.34 -11.57 -3.40
N ASP A 138 12.03 -12.65 -4.12
CA ASP A 138 12.41 -12.80 -5.53
C ASP A 138 11.13 -12.84 -6.37
N ILE A 139 10.94 -11.86 -7.26
CA ILE A 139 9.65 -11.54 -7.85
C ILE A 139 9.63 -11.89 -9.34
N HIS A 140 8.74 -12.81 -9.67
CA HIS A 140 8.48 -13.30 -11.02
C HIS A 140 7.09 -12.87 -11.49
N VAL A 141 6.94 -12.74 -12.80
CA VAL A 141 5.69 -12.50 -13.49
C VAL A 141 5.49 -13.65 -14.48
N ALA A 142 4.31 -14.26 -14.43
CA ALA A 142 3.94 -15.36 -15.31
C ALA A 142 4.12 -14.97 -16.79
N GLU A 143 4.60 -15.91 -17.59
CA GLU A 143 4.90 -15.75 -19.03
C GLU A 143 6.03 -14.75 -19.39
N ALA A 144 6.57 -14.00 -18.42
CA ALA A 144 7.62 -13.00 -18.65
C ALA A 144 8.99 -13.42 -18.08
N ASN A 145 9.02 -13.91 -16.83
CA ASN A 145 10.25 -14.38 -16.19
C ASN A 145 9.99 -15.51 -15.15
N ASP A 146 8.91 -16.26 -15.32
CA ASP A 146 8.62 -17.45 -14.52
C ASP A 146 9.43 -18.68 -14.98
N THR A 147 9.29 -19.77 -14.23
CA THR A 147 9.99 -21.04 -14.51
C THR A 147 8.96 -22.15 -14.70
N ALA A 148 9.17 -23.01 -15.70
CA ALA A 148 8.18 -24.02 -16.12
C ALA A 148 7.80 -25.06 -15.03
N ASN A 149 8.59 -25.16 -13.96
CA ASN A 149 8.35 -26.06 -12.81
C ASN A 149 8.00 -25.28 -11.52
N GLY A 150 7.74 -23.97 -11.61
CA GLY A 150 7.90 -23.01 -10.52
C GLY A 150 6.99 -23.23 -9.31
N ASN A 151 7.55 -23.83 -8.25
CA ASN A 151 6.91 -23.89 -6.94
C ASN A 151 7.19 -22.61 -6.13
N TYR A 152 6.53 -21.51 -6.50
CA TYR A 152 6.66 -20.21 -5.83
C TYR A 152 6.09 -20.23 -4.40
N ASN A 153 6.70 -19.52 -3.46
CA ASN A 153 6.21 -19.43 -2.08
C ASN A 153 4.87 -18.67 -2.00
N ILE A 154 4.79 -17.54 -2.69
CA ILE A 154 3.60 -16.68 -2.78
C ILE A 154 3.12 -16.64 -4.23
N THR A 155 1.81 -16.77 -4.46
CA THR A 155 1.18 -16.47 -5.76
C THR A 155 0.19 -15.33 -5.62
N VAL A 156 0.31 -14.29 -6.44
CA VAL A 156 -0.62 -13.16 -6.52
C VAL A 156 -1.49 -13.30 -7.76
N LYS A 157 -2.81 -13.27 -7.58
CA LYS A 157 -3.80 -13.44 -8.65
C LYS A 157 -4.94 -12.42 -8.53
N TRP A 158 -5.74 -12.31 -9.59
CA TRP A 158 -6.78 -11.29 -9.72
C TRP A 158 -8.18 -11.89 -9.84
N VAL A 159 -9.17 -11.17 -9.31
CA VAL A 159 -10.60 -11.48 -9.47
C VAL A 159 -11.35 -10.21 -9.87
N ALA A 160 -12.52 -10.33 -10.50
CA ALA A 160 -13.31 -9.15 -10.86
C ALA A 160 -13.74 -8.33 -9.63
N ARG A 161 -14.12 -9.02 -8.55
CA ARG A 161 -14.67 -8.47 -7.31
C ARG A 161 -14.48 -9.48 -6.17
N ILE A 162 -14.41 -8.98 -4.94
CA ILE A 162 -14.54 -9.78 -3.71
C ILE A 162 -15.90 -9.45 -3.06
N ASP A 163 -16.67 -10.48 -2.72
CA ASP A 163 -18.07 -10.33 -2.26
C ASP A 163 -18.24 -10.27 -0.74
N SER A 164 -17.18 -10.51 0.03
CA SER A 164 -17.17 -10.31 1.48
C SER A 164 -17.14 -8.80 1.81
N ARG A 165 -18.19 -8.34 2.50
CA ARG A 165 -18.31 -6.94 2.96
C ARG A 165 -17.08 -6.54 3.79
N GLY A 166 -16.37 -5.51 3.34
CA GLY A 166 -15.22 -4.92 4.03
C GLY A 166 -13.85 -5.44 3.57
N ALA A 167 -13.78 -6.57 2.85
CA ALA A 167 -12.51 -7.08 2.35
C ALA A 167 -12.08 -6.34 1.07
N ALA A 168 -10.88 -5.75 1.10
CA ALA A 168 -10.28 -5.09 -0.05
C ALA A 168 -9.34 -6.01 -0.85
N GLY A 169 -8.83 -7.08 -0.23
CA GLY A 169 -8.13 -8.20 -0.88
C GLY A 169 -8.52 -9.55 -0.27
N GLY A 170 -7.66 -10.55 -0.40
CA GLY A 170 -7.73 -11.74 0.44
C GLY A 170 -6.54 -12.68 0.32
N THR A 171 -5.88 -12.93 1.45
CA THR A 171 -4.77 -13.86 1.62
C THR A 171 -5.21 -15.20 2.18
N VAL A 172 -4.70 -16.28 1.58
CA VAL A 172 -4.84 -17.65 2.09
C VAL A 172 -3.46 -18.23 2.37
N VAL A 173 -3.18 -18.52 3.63
CA VAL A 173 -1.92 -19.11 4.10
C VAL A 173 -2.09 -20.60 4.33
N LEU A 174 -1.16 -21.41 3.83
CA LEU A 174 -1.03 -22.83 4.16
C LEU A 174 0.19 -23.04 5.05
N SER A 175 -0.02 -23.40 6.31
CA SER A 175 1.04 -23.75 7.26
C SER A 175 1.02 -25.25 7.62
N ASN A 176 2.16 -25.76 8.09
CA ASN A 176 2.21 -27.09 8.70
C ASN A 176 1.83 -27.04 10.20
N PRO A 177 1.61 -28.17 10.88
CA PRO A 177 1.22 -28.18 12.30
C PRO A 177 2.19 -27.52 13.29
N ASN A 178 3.41 -27.18 12.85
CA ASN A 178 4.40 -26.45 13.65
C ASN A 178 4.37 -24.93 13.40
N GLY A 179 3.42 -24.40 12.61
CA GLY A 179 3.31 -22.97 12.29
C GLY A 179 4.26 -22.49 11.19
N GLU A 180 5.00 -23.38 10.52
CA GLU A 180 5.83 -23.01 9.36
C GLU A 180 4.94 -22.83 8.12
N ILE A 181 4.98 -21.64 7.52
CA ILE A 181 4.30 -21.34 6.25
C ILE A 181 4.94 -22.15 5.12
N THR A 182 4.10 -22.79 4.32
CA THR A 182 4.49 -23.62 3.18
C THR A 182 4.08 -23.02 1.84
N LYS A 183 2.98 -22.26 1.80
CA LYS A 183 2.43 -21.61 0.59
C LYS A 183 1.52 -20.46 0.98
N VAL A 184 1.47 -19.41 0.16
CA VAL A 184 0.48 -18.33 0.27
C VAL A 184 -0.15 -18.04 -1.10
N SER A 185 -1.46 -17.79 -1.11
CA SER A 185 -2.19 -17.26 -2.27
C SER A 185 -2.82 -15.92 -1.90
N ILE A 186 -2.37 -14.84 -2.53
CA ILE A 186 -2.94 -13.50 -2.40
C ILE A 186 -3.89 -13.23 -3.57
N THR A 187 -5.03 -12.61 -3.30
CA THR A 187 -6.08 -12.32 -4.28
C THR A 187 -6.45 -10.84 -4.25
N ILE A 188 -6.32 -10.15 -5.38
CA ILE A 188 -6.64 -8.72 -5.49
C ILE A 188 -7.88 -8.55 -6.39
N PRO A 189 -8.91 -7.78 -6.00
CA PRO A 189 -10.02 -7.44 -6.87
C PRO A 189 -9.63 -6.36 -7.89
N ILE A 190 -10.21 -6.40 -9.08
CA ILE A 190 -10.13 -5.28 -10.04
C ILE A 190 -11.11 -4.16 -9.68
N THR A 191 -12.23 -4.52 -9.03
CA THR A 191 -13.27 -3.59 -8.60
C THR A 191 -13.80 -3.90 -7.20
N VAL A 192 -14.17 -2.86 -6.47
CA VAL A 192 -14.79 -2.93 -5.14
C VAL A 192 -16.18 -2.31 -5.15
N ASP A 193 -17.02 -2.72 -4.20
CA ASP A 193 -18.36 -2.18 -4.00
C ASP A 193 -18.36 -1.21 -2.81
N LYS A 194 -18.38 0.09 -3.10
CA LYS A 194 -18.50 1.13 -2.10
C LYS A 194 -19.93 1.65 -2.07
N ASN A 195 -20.71 1.19 -1.09
CA ASN A 195 -22.08 1.61 -0.84
C ASN A 195 -23.04 1.45 -2.05
N GLY A 196 -22.87 0.38 -2.84
CA GLY A 196 -23.66 0.10 -4.05
C GLY A 196 -23.07 0.71 -5.33
N GLN A 197 -21.96 1.44 -5.25
CA GLN A 197 -21.19 1.90 -6.39
C GLN A 197 -20.00 0.98 -6.64
N ILE A 198 -19.90 0.43 -7.85
CA ILE A 198 -18.70 -0.28 -8.30
C ILE A 198 -17.61 0.74 -8.64
N ILE A 199 -16.43 0.59 -8.03
CA ILE A 199 -15.26 1.43 -8.23
C ILE A 199 -14.11 0.55 -8.73
N THR A 200 -13.48 0.92 -9.84
CA THR A 200 -12.21 0.34 -10.29
C THR A 200 -11.08 0.93 -9.45
N LEU A 201 -10.14 0.09 -9.02
CA LEU A 201 -9.02 0.52 -8.19
C LEU A 201 -8.11 1.53 -8.91
N ALA A 202 -7.56 2.48 -8.15
CA ALA A 202 -6.38 3.24 -8.55
C ALA A 202 -5.10 2.49 -8.15
N ASP A 203 -3.96 2.97 -8.64
CA ASP A 203 -2.62 2.37 -8.42
C ASP A 203 -2.30 2.36 -6.91
N ASP A 204 -2.56 3.49 -6.25
CA ASP A 204 -2.45 3.64 -4.79
C ASP A 204 -3.32 2.63 -4.03
N ASP A 205 -4.54 2.33 -4.52
CA ASP A 205 -5.42 1.34 -3.87
C ASP A 205 -4.86 -0.09 -4.02
N VAL A 206 -4.35 -0.45 -5.20
CA VAL A 206 -3.70 -1.76 -5.42
C VAL A 206 -2.45 -1.90 -4.55
N ARG A 207 -1.66 -0.83 -4.41
CA ARG A 207 -0.47 -0.82 -3.53
C ARG A 207 -0.84 -0.94 -2.05
N ASN A 208 -1.91 -0.29 -1.61
CA ASN A 208 -2.39 -0.36 -0.23
C ASN A 208 -2.93 -1.75 0.10
N ILE A 209 -3.78 -2.31 -0.76
CA ILE A 209 -4.26 -3.69 -0.61
C ILE A 209 -3.06 -4.64 -0.56
N MET A 210 -2.07 -4.48 -1.43
CA MET A 210 -0.89 -5.33 -1.38
C MET A 210 0.02 -5.10 -0.17
N ALA A 211 0.00 -3.95 0.50
CA ALA A 211 0.76 -3.75 1.73
C ALA A 211 0.23 -4.67 2.84
N ASP A 212 -1.08 -4.58 3.11
CA ASP A 212 -1.88 -5.36 4.08
C ASP A 212 -1.80 -6.87 3.80
N GLU A 213 -2.04 -7.28 2.56
CA GLU A 213 -2.02 -8.69 2.17
C GLU A 213 -0.60 -9.30 2.20
N ILE A 214 0.46 -8.49 2.06
CA ILE A 214 1.83 -8.96 2.30
C ILE A 214 2.09 -9.09 3.80
N GLY A 215 1.54 -8.22 4.65
CA GLY A 215 1.57 -8.38 6.12
C GLY A 215 1.04 -9.75 6.55
N HIS A 216 -0.15 -10.10 6.07
CA HIS A 216 -0.72 -11.45 6.24
C HIS A 216 0.19 -12.55 5.68
N SER A 217 0.78 -12.37 4.50
CA SER A 217 1.72 -13.34 3.92
C SER A 217 3.01 -13.53 4.73
N LEU A 218 3.34 -12.58 5.60
CA LEU A 218 4.51 -12.58 6.48
C LEU A 218 4.20 -13.08 7.90
N GLY A 219 2.92 -13.17 8.30
CA GLY A 219 2.49 -13.63 9.63
C GLY A 219 1.85 -12.56 10.53
N LEU A 220 1.56 -11.37 9.98
CA LEU A 220 0.85 -10.31 10.69
C LEU A 220 -0.66 -10.49 10.52
N GLY A 221 -1.41 -10.26 11.61
CA GLY A 221 -2.84 -10.02 11.58
C GLY A 221 -3.12 -8.52 11.57
N HIS A 222 -4.35 -8.11 11.87
CA HIS A 222 -4.70 -6.70 11.77
C HIS A 222 -4.15 -5.83 12.91
N SER A 223 -3.87 -4.57 12.58
CA SER A 223 -3.64 -3.48 13.52
C SER A 223 -4.96 -2.94 14.08
N ASN A 224 -4.92 -2.31 15.26
CA ASN A 224 -6.07 -1.59 15.82
C ASN A 224 -6.09 -0.08 15.48
N TYR A 225 -5.16 0.40 14.64
CA TYR A 225 -4.97 1.82 14.33
C TYR A 225 -5.44 2.16 12.89
N PRO A 226 -6.48 3.00 12.69
CA PRO A 226 -7.13 3.19 11.39
C PRO A 226 -6.31 3.74 10.22
N GLU A 227 -5.08 4.18 10.46
CA GLU A 227 -4.20 4.74 9.43
C GLU A 227 -3.01 3.81 9.11
N ASP A 228 -2.94 2.63 9.72
CA ASP A 228 -1.86 1.66 9.50
C ASP A 228 -1.99 0.86 8.21
N ALA A 229 -0.88 0.28 7.77
CA ALA A 229 -0.82 -0.54 6.57
C ALA A 229 -1.42 -1.96 6.74
N ASP A 230 -1.68 -2.38 7.99
CA ASP A 230 -2.32 -3.65 8.34
C ASP A 230 -3.68 -3.47 9.08
N TYR A 231 -4.40 -2.33 8.97
CA TYR A 231 -5.65 -2.11 9.75
C TYR A 231 -6.83 -3.02 9.32
N GLY A 232 -6.77 -3.69 8.16
CA GLY A 232 -7.84 -4.55 7.65
C GLY A 232 -9.08 -3.83 7.11
N PHE A 233 -9.09 -2.49 7.08
CA PHE A 233 -10.16 -1.69 6.46
C PHE A 233 -9.62 -0.46 5.75
N TYR A 234 -9.87 -0.32 4.45
CA TYR A 234 -9.40 0.83 3.65
C TYR A 234 -10.54 1.60 2.97
N ASP A 235 -10.40 2.92 2.99
CA ASP A 235 -11.35 3.85 2.42
C ASP A 235 -10.95 4.19 0.97
N ILE A 236 -11.50 3.44 -0.01
CA ILE A 236 -11.14 3.59 -1.44
C ILE A 236 -11.93 4.75 -2.09
N PRO A 237 -11.32 5.65 -2.89
CA PRO A 237 -9.90 5.71 -3.23
C PRO A 237 -9.07 6.32 -2.08
N SER A 238 -7.87 5.78 -1.93
CA SER A 238 -6.90 6.11 -0.89
C SER A 238 -5.60 6.68 -1.47
N LYS A 239 -4.77 7.29 -0.62
CA LYS A 239 -3.36 7.58 -0.95
C LYS A 239 -2.49 6.42 -0.48
N VAL A 240 -1.31 6.23 -1.05
CA VAL A 240 -0.34 5.23 -0.55
C VAL A 240 -0.10 5.36 0.97
N ILE A 241 -0.43 4.31 1.70
CA ILE A 241 -0.16 4.12 3.12
C ILE A 241 1.24 3.50 3.23
N CYS A 242 2.04 4.00 4.16
CA CYS A 242 3.39 3.51 4.39
C CYS A 242 3.39 2.66 5.67
N HIS A 243 4.16 1.58 5.68
CA HIS A 243 4.32 0.77 6.90
C HIS A 243 4.80 1.62 8.08
N SER A 244 4.21 1.38 9.25
CA SER A 244 4.57 2.05 10.50
C SER A 244 5.49 1.21 11.37
N SER A 245 6.02 1.84 12.41
CA SER A 245 6.77 1.14 13.44
C SER A 245 5.93 0.10 14.20
N LEU A 246 4.60 0.11 14.09
CA LEU A 246 3.72 -0.94 14.63
C LEU A 246 3.79 -2.20 13.77
N ASP A 247 3.62 -2.09 12.45
CA ASP A 247 3.75 -3.20 11.50
C ASP A 247 5.14 -3.85 11.62
N LEU A 248 6.20 -3.03 11.68
CA LEU A 248 7.57 -3.52 11.76
C LEU A 248 7.96 -4.11 13.13
N ILE A 249 7.33 -3.70 14.26
CA ILE A 249 7.54 -4.40 15.55
C ILE A 249 6.72 -5.70 15.63
N GLY A 250 5.58 -5.75 14.94
CA GLY A 250 4.88 -7.00 14.62
C GLY A 250 5.81 -7.95 13.88
N LEU A 251 6.38 -7.50 12.76
CA LEU A 251 7.30 -8.30 11.93
C LEU A 251 8.55 -8.75 12.70
N ALA A 252 9.15 -7.86 13.50
CA ALA A 252 10.23 -8.21 14.41
C ALA A 252 9.85 -9.35 15.35
N THR A 253 8.64 -9.32 15.92
CA THR A 253 8.17 -10.38 16.82
C THR A 253 7.91 -11.69 16.08
N VAL A 254 7.33 -11.69 14.88
CA VAL A 254 7.12 -12.91 14.07
C VAL A 254 8.44 -13.62 13.76
N TYR A 255 9.49 -12.85 13.48
CA TYR A 255 10.80 -13.37 13.06
C TYR A 255 11.87 -13.32 14.17
N GLU A 256 11.49 -13.16 15.44
CA GLU A 256 12.43 -13.05 16.57
C GLU A 256 13.35 -14.28 16.70
N TYR A 257 12.85 -15.44 16.27
CA TYR A 257 13.58 -16.70 16.20
C TYR A 257 14.86 -16.62 15.32
N LEU A 258 14.94 -15.68 14.37
CA LEU A 258 16.13 -15.47 13.53
C LEU A 258 17.33 -14.90 14.30
N GLY A 259 17.13 -14.40 15.51
CA GLY A 259 18.18 -14.12 16.49
C GLY A 259 18.64 -15.35 17.28
N GLN A 260 17.78 -16.38 17.40
CA GLN A 260 18.05 -17.63 18.11
C GLN A 260 18.74 -18.67 17.21
N GLY A 261 18.34 -18.73 15.93
CA GLY A 261 18.98 -19.55 14.90
C GLY A 261 18.27 -20.87 14.56
N TRP A 262 17.11 -21.13 15.15
CA TRP A 262 16.21 -22.24 14.79
C TRP A 262 14.79 -21.73 14.61
N PHE A 263 14.00 -22.37 13.75
CA PHE A 263 12.61 -21.97 13.52
C PHE A 263 11.74 -22.13 14.76
N GLN A 264 10.95 -21.10 15.05
CA GLN A 264 9.85 -21.13 16.00
C GLN A 264 8.80 -20.11 15.53
N PRO A 265 7.50 -20.48 15.42
CA PRO A 265 6.45 -19.51 15.11
C PRO A 265 6.26 -18.51 16.26
N PRO A 266 5.64 -17.33 16.01
CA PRO A 266 5.36 -16.36 17.07
C PRO A 266 4.55 -17.00 18.20
N ALA A 267 5.07 -16.90 19.43
CA ALA A 267 4.39 -17.39 20.63
C ALA A 267 3.33 -16.42 21.18
N LYS A 268 3.29 -15.19 20.65
CA LYS A 268 2.30 -14.15 20.98
C LYS A 268 1.24 -14.10 19.87
N SER A 269 0.00 -13.82 20.24
CA SER A 269 -1.09 -13.51 19.29
C SER A 269 -1.18 -12.02 18.95
N THR A 270 -0.53 -11.14 19.72
CA THR A 270 -0.65 -9.68 19.61
C THR A 270 0.64 -9.02 20.10
N VAL A 271 1.02 -7.90 19.50
CA VAL A 271 2.16 -7.05 19.86
C VAL A 271 1.67 -5.64 20.13
N SER A 272 2.29 -4.97 21.09
CA SER A 272 2.04 -3.56 21.42
C SER A 272 3.32 -2.76 21.24
N LEU A 273 3.19 -1.50 20.81
CA LEU A 273 4.31 -0.54 20.90
C LEU A 273 4.61 -0.13 22.35
N GLN A 274 3.64 -0.23 23.26
CA GLN A 274 3.87 0.09 24.67
C GLN A 274 4.86 -0.91 25.29
N GLY A 275 5.84 -0.38 26.04
CA GLY A 275 6.92 -1.18 26.63
C GLY A 275 8.10 -1.48 25.70
N THR A 276 8.01 -1.19 24.40
CA THR A 276 9.14 -1.37 23.44
C THR A 276 10.16 -0.23 23.47
N GLY A 277 9.72 0.97 23.89
CA GLY A 277 10.49 2.21 23.78
C GLY A 277 10.46 2.86 22.39
N ILE A 278 9.75 2.26 21.42
CA ILE A 278 9.60 2.77 20.06
C ILE A 278 8.36 3.68 19.99
N THR A 279 8.48 4.83 19.34
CA THR A 279 7.36 5.76 19.09
C THR A 279 6.66 5.39 17.78
N TYR A 280 5.32 5.43 17.76
CA TYR A 280 4.55 5.26 16.51
C TYR A 280 4.92 6.31 15.48
N HIS A 281 5.34 5.87 14.30
CA HIS A 281 5.52 6.71 13.11
C HIS A 281 5.59 5.84 11.84
N TYR A 282 5.32 6.45 10.68
CA TYR A 282 5.52 5.81 9.38
C TYR A 282 7.01 5.76 9.03
N MET A 283 7.50 4.60 8.57
CA MET A 283 8.89 4.42 8.13
C MET A 283 9.27 5.30 6.93
N ARG A 284 8.27 5.76 6.19
CA ARG A 284 8.41 6.74 5.12
C ARG A 284 7.28 7.75 5.25
N ASN A 285 7.61 9.03 5.11
CA ASN A 285 6.59 10.04 4.85
C ASN A 285 5.95 9.73 3.50
N GLY A 286 4.62 9.81 3.43
CA GLY A 286 3.84 9.47 2.24
C GLY A 286 4.35 10.14 0.97
N MET A 287 4.35 9.37 -0.13
CA MET A 287 4.77 9.81 -1.47
C MET A 287 3.74 10.73 -2.12
#